data_AF-A0A2C8F729-F1
#
_entry.id   AF-A0A2C8F729-F1
#
_cell.length_a   1.000
_cell.length_b   1.000
_cell.length_c   1.000
_cell.angle_alpha   90.00
_cell.angle_beta   90.00
_cell.angle_gamma   90.00
#
_symmetry.space_group_name_H-M   'P 1'
#
loop_
_entity.id
_entity.type
_entity.pdbx_description
1 polymer ?
#
loop_
_entity_poly.entity_id
_entity_poly.type
_entity_poly.pdbx_seq_one_letter_code
_entity_poly.pdbx_strand_id
1 'polypeptide(L)'
;MKNTDKIAPHTIGSCSEIQSWIDQFPSKYHDTARELLLQLNFVSRDTYAKWLQRKLDYYAENECALYAVRKFRSTVKSAWSKGGTINKTTATTLGSEDLVRSIIGHCVRKHEGALFDHPSIYALKKNKIKNIILIDDSIGSGDRVATYICASPHPLDH
;
A
#
# COMPACT_ATOMS: atom_id res chain seq x y z
N MET A 1 -5.78 19.46 -6.75
CA MET A 1 -6.25 18.23 -7.44
C MET A 1 -7.57 17.85 -6.78
N LYS A 2 -8.71 18.10 -7.43
CA LYS A 2 -10.05 17.69 -6.99
C LYS A 2 -10.63 16.80 -8.09
N ASN A 3 -10.25 15.53 -8.10
CA ASN A 3 -10.88 14.49 -8.92
C ASN A 3 -11.20 13.34 -7.96
N THR A 4 -12.14 13.58 -7.07
CA THR A 4 -12.72 12.60 -6.17
C THR A 4 -14.18 12.51 -6.56
N ASP A 5 -14.57 11.37 -7.11
CA ASP A 5 -15.97 11.10 -7.40
C ASP A 5 -16.62 10.69 -6.07
N LYS A 6 -17.70 11.36 -5.70
CA LYS A 6 -18.50 10.99 -4.53
C LYS A 6 -19.74 10.25 -5.00
N ILE A 7 -20.22 9.31 -4.19
CA ILE A 7 -21.55 8.75 -4.39
C ILE A 7 -22.55 9.88 -4.20
N ALA A 8 -23.40 10.10 -5.20
CA ALA A 8 -24.48 11.06 -5.09
C ALA A 8 -25.64 10.45 -4.28
N PRO A 9 -26.35 11.22 -3.44
CA PRO A 9 -27.42 10.70 -2.60
C PRO A 9 -28.52 9.93 -3.35
N HIS A 10 -28.85 10.38 -4.56
CA HIS A 10 -29.86 9.73 -5.40
C HIS A 10 -29.41 8.35 -5.92
N THR A 11 -28.11 8.12 -6.07
CA THR A 11 -27.53 6.85 -6.55
C THR A 11 -27.71 5.72 -5.53
N ILE A 12 -27.75 6.06 -4.24
CA ILE A 12 -27.92 5.07 -3.16
C ILE A 12 -29.26 4.35 -3.32
N GLY A 13 -30.36 5.09 -3.49
CA GLY A 13 -31.70 4.53 -3.62
C GLY A 13 -31.97 3.79 -4.94
N SER A 14 -31.25 4.15 -6.01
CA SER A 14 -31.45 3.59 -7.35
C SER A 14 -30.52 2.42 -7.69
N CYS A 15 -29.52 2.13 -6.86
CA CYS A 15 -28.54 1.08 -7.11
C CYS A 15 -28.86 -0.17 -6.27
N SER A 16 -29.21 -1.27 -6.95
CA SER A 16 -29.56 -2.54 -6.32
C SER A 16 -28.41 -3.14 -5.50
N GLU A 17 -27.16 -2.96 -5.94
CA GLU A 17 -25.96 -3.42 -5.23
C GLU A 17 -25.75 -2.66 -3.92
N ILE A 18 -25.94 -1.33 -3.93
CA ILE A 18 -25.83 -0.49 -2.72
C ILE A 18 -26.93 -0.87 -1.73
N GLN A 19 -28.18 -1.05 -2.18
CA GLN A 19 -29.26 -1.50 -1.30
C GLN A 19 -28.97 -2.88 -0.71
N SER A 20 -28.50 -3.82 -1.53
CA SER A 20 -28.10 -5.16 -1.07
C SER A 20 -26.97 -5.13 -0.05
N TRP A 21 -26.08 -4.14 -0.11
CA TRP A 21 -25.05 -3.92 0.91
C TRP A 21 -25.60 -3.31 2.20
N ILE A 22 -26.50 -2.31 2.12
CA ILE A 22 -27.15 -1.70 3.28
C ILE A 22 -28.00 -2.72 4.05
N ASP A 23 -28.70 -3.59 3.33
CA ASP A 23 -29.58 -4.61 3.92
C ASP A 23 -28.83 -5.70 4.71
N GLN A 24 -27.49 -5.75 4.62
CA GLN A 24 -26.67 -6.61 5.49
C GLN A 24 -26.66 -6.14 6.95
N PHE A 25 -27.02 -4.88 7.19
CA PHE A 25 -27.06 -4.31 8.53
C PHE A 25 -28.48 -4.32 9.11
N PRO A 26 -28.64 -4.45 10.44
CA PRO A 26 -29.91 -4.20 11.11
C PRO A 26 -30.48 -2.82 10.74
N SER A 27 -31.80 -2.71 10.58
CA SER A 27 -32.50 -1.49 10.12
C SER A 27 -32.10 -0.22 10.86
N LYS A 28 -31.85 -0.32 12.18
CA LYS A 28 -31.38 0.81 13.02
C LYS A 28 -30.03 1.41 12.60
N TYR A 29 -29.24 0.73 11.78
CA TYR A 29 -27.94 1.19 11.28
C TYR A 29 -27.97 1.60 9.81
N HIS A 30 -29.10 1.48 9.12
CA HIS A 30 -29.20 1.79 7.70
C HIS A 30 -28.84 3.24 7.40
N ASP A 31 -29.27 4.19 8.24
CA ASP A 31 -28.94 5.60 8.05
C ASP A 31 -27.45 5.87 8.23
N THR A 32 -26.82 5.28 9.24
CA THR A 32 -25.36 5.34 9.42
C THR A 32 -24.60 4.71 8.24
N ALA A 33 -25.09 3.59 7.70
CA ALA A 33 -24.49 2.96 6.52
C ALA A 33 -24.58 3.86 5.27
N ARG A 34 -25.71 4.55 5.08
CA ARG A 34 -25.88 5.55 3.99
C ARG A 34 -24.95 6.75 4.18
N GLU A 35 -24.86 7.27 5.39
CA GLU A 35 -23.93 8.37 5.72
C GLU A 35 -22.49 7.97 5.42
N LEU A 36 -22.09 6.75 5.77
CA LEU A 36 -20.75 6.24 5.47
C LEU A 36 -20.45 6.20 3.96
N LEU A 37 -21.40 5.73 3.14
CA LEU A 37 -21.27 5.74 1.67
C LEU A 37 -21.09 7.16 1.11
N LEU A 38 -21.81 8.14 1.66
CA LEU A 38 -21.71 9.54 1.24
C LEU A 38 -20.36 10.20 1.60
N GLN A 39 -19.65 9.65 2.59
CA GLN A 39 -18.31 10.10 2.94
C GLN A 39 -17.20 9.44 2.11
N LEU A 40 -17.52 8.38 1.33
CA LEU A 40 -16.53 7.74 0.47
C LEU A 40 -16.13 8.66 -0.69
N ASN A 41 -14.83 8.77 -0.89
CA ASN A 41 -14.25 9.45 -2.04
C ASN A 41 -13.60 8.41 -2.94
N PHE A 42 -14.14 8.27 -4.14
CA PHE A 42 -13.63 7.36 -5.15
C PHE A 42 -12.56 8.09 -5.94
N VAL A 43 -11.40 7.45 -6.04
CA VAL A 43 -10.25 7.95 -6.81
C VAL A 43 -9.99 6.93 -7.90
N SER A 44 -9.96 7.38 -9.15
CA SER A 44 -9.63 6.49 -10.26
C SER A 44 -8.20 5.94 -10.12
N ARG A 45 -7.97 4.75 -10.67
CA ARG A 45 -6.64 4.11 -10.72
C ARG A 45 -5.58 5.07 -11.26
N ASP A 46 -5.89 5.81 -12.33
CA ASP A 46 -4.97 6.76 -12.96
C ASP A 46 -4.67 7.97 -12.07
N THR A 47 -5.70 8.48 -11.37
CA THR A 47 -5.54 9.62 -10.46
C THR A 47 -4.63 9.23 -9.30
N TYR A 48 -4.84 8.04 -8.72
CA TYR A 48 -3.97 7.48 -7.69
C TYR A 48 -2.55 7.26 -8.21
N ALA A 49 -2.40 6.67 -9.39
CA ALA A 49 -1.10 6.39 -10.00
C ALA A 49 -0.30 7.68 -10.23
N LYS A 50 -0.92 8.70 -10.84
CA LYS A 50 -0.28 10.01 -11.06
C LYS A 50 0.09 10.70 -9.75
N TRP A 51 -0.77 10.61 -8.73
CA TRP A 51 -0.48 11.15 -7.41
C TRP A 51 0.74 10.48 -6.78
N LEU A 52 0.77 9.14 -6.77
CA LEU A 52 1.87 8.37 -6.18
C LEU A 52 3.18 8.62 -6.94
N GLN A 53 3.15 8.62 -8.28
CA GLN A 53 4.31 8.95 -9.10
C GLN A 53 4.86 10.33 -8.77
N ARG A 54 4.02 11.37 -8.69
CA ARG A 54 4.47 12.71 -8.31
C ARG A 54 5.08 12.78 -6.92
N LYS A 55 4.57 11.98 -5.98
CA LYS A 55 5.15 11.89 -4.63
C LYS A 55 6.52 11.22 -4.65
N LEU A 56 6.68 10.13 -5.40
CA LEU A 56 7.97 9.45 -5.55
C LEU A 56 8.98 10.30 -6.33
N ASP A 57 8.54 11.02 -7.36
CA ASP A 57 9.38 11.97 -8.12
C ASP A 57 10.00 13.03 -7.19
N TYR A 58 9.24 13.55 -6.22
CA TYR A 58 9.74 14.52 -5.24
C TYR A 58 10.86 13.95 -4.36
N TYR A 59 10.80 12.67 -4.00
CA TYR A 59 11.83 12.04 -3.17
C TYR A 59 13.05 11.57 -3.96
N ALA A 60 12.97 11.53 -5.29
CA ALA A 60 14.07 11.09 -6.15
C ALA A 60 15.27 12.06 -6.18
N GLU A 61 15.21 13.20 -5.48
CA GLU A 61 16.37 14.08 -5.26
C GLU A 61 17.49 13.40 -4.44
N ASN A 62 17.16 12.36 -3.67
CA ASN A 62 18.11 11.57 -2.90
C ASN A 62 17.89 10.09 -3.16
N GLU A 63 18.93 9.29 -2.89
CA GLU A 63 18.80 7.84 -2.92
C GLU A 63 17.77 7.36 -1.89
N CYS A 64 16.73 6.68 -2.37
CA CYS A 64 15.61 6.19 -1.58
C CYS A 64 15.32 4.72 -1.84
N ALA A 65 15.13 3.96 -0.78
CA ALA A 65 14.63 2.60 -0.83
C ALA A 65 13.10 2.61 -0.72
N LEU A 66 12.44 1.94 -1.67
CA LEU A 66 10.98 1.84 -1.73
C LEU A 66 10.56 0.44 -1.31
N TYR A 67 9.68 0.35 -0.31
CA TYR A 67 9.08 -0.91 0.13
C TYR A 67 7.57 -0.81 0.10
N ALA A 68 6.93 -1.61 -0.74
CA ALA A 68 5.50 -1.85 -0.67
C ALA A 68 5.25 -2.79 0.52
N VAL A 69 4.62 -2.26 1.57
CA VAL A 69 4.26 -3.01 2.76
C VAL A 69 3.17 -3.99 2.39
N ARG A 70 3.32 -5.25 2.82
CA ARG A 70 2.36 -6.32 2.56
C ARG A 70 2.05 -7.08 3.83
N LYS A 71 0.86 -7.68 3.90
CA LYS A 71 0.54 -8.63 4.98
C LYS A 71 1.37 -9.89 4.80
N PHE A 72 2.19 -10.19 5.80
CA PHE A 72 2.83 -11.50 5.91
C PHE A 72 1.79 -12.56 6.27
N ARG A 73 1.98 -13.79 5.76
CA ARG A 73 1.24 -14.94 6.32
C ARG A 73 1.64 -15.07 7.80
N SER A 74 0.72 -15.52 8.65
CA SER A 74 0.93 -15.68 10.09
C SER A 74 2.13 -16.55 10.48
N THR A 75 2.66 -17.33 9.55
CA THR A 75 3.84 -18.20 9.72
C THR A 75 5.19 -17.50 9.48
N VAL A 76 5.20 -16.27 8.95
CA VAL A 76 6.43 -15.53 8.63
C VAL A 76 6.78 -14.61 9.80
N LYS A 77 7.84 -14.96 10.54
CA LYS A 77 8.34 -14.20 11.70
C LYS A 77 9.26 -13.03 11.34
N SER A 78 9.77 -12.99 10.11
CA SER A 78 10.73 -11.97 9.64
C SER A 78 10.44 -11.58 8.19
N ALA A 79 10.43 -10.27 7.92
CA ALA A 79 10.35 -9.71 6.57
C ALA A 79 11.62 -10.04 5.76
N TRP A 80 12.74 -10.22 6.46
CA TRP A 80 14.05 -10.47 5.88
C TRP A 80 14.42 -11.96 5.95
N SER A 81 14.98 -12.46 4.86
CA SER A 81 15.65 -13.75 4.82
C SER A 81 16.98 -13.70 5.60
N LYS A 82 17.59 -14.86 5.86
CA LYS A 82 18.94 -14.93 6.45
C LYS A 82 20.00 -14.16 5.64
N GLY A 83 19.77 -13.94 4.34
CA GLY A 83 20.64 -13.14 3.47
C GLY A 83 20.33 -11.64 3.45
N GLY A 84 19.38 -11.16 4.28
CA GLY A 84 18.97 -9.76 4.31
C GLY A 84 18.21 -9.31 3.05
N THR A 85 17.72 -10.23 2.23
CA THR A 85 16.77 -9.95 1.16
C THR A 85 15.35 -10.05 1.69
N ILE A 86 14.40 -9.30 1.13
CA ILE A 86 13.00 -9.44 1.54
C ILE A 86 12.49 -10.82 1.12
N ASN A 87 11.88 -11.53 2.07
CA ASN A 87 11.25 -12.81 1.83
C ASN A 87 10.14 -12.63 0.79
N LYS A 88 10.32 -13.24 -0.39
CA LYS A 88 9.27 -13.30 -1.41
C LYS A 88 8.13 -14.14 -0.87
N THR A 89 7.02 -13.52 -0.49
CA THR A 89 5.82 -14.26 -0.13
C THR A 89 5.20 -14.86 -1.39
N THR A 90 4.79 -16.13 -1.35
CA THR A 90 4.00 -16.80 -2.40
C THR A 90 2.54 -16.34 -2.44
N ALA A 91 2.28 -15.06 -2.11
CA ALA A 91 0.95 -14.50 -2.24
C ALA A 91 0.64 -14.32 -3.73
N THR A 92 -0.32 -15.07 -4.22
CA THR A 92 -0.97 -14.87 -5.52
C THR A 92 -1.70 -13.53 -5.48
N THR A 93 -1.04 -12.45 -5.89
CA THR A 93 -1.63 -11.11 -5.87
C THR A 93 -2.40 -10.82 -7.15
N LEU A 94 -3.59 -10.21 -6.99
CA LEU A 94 -4.51 -9.82 -8.08
C LEU A 94 -5.18 -8.44 -7.81
N GLY A 95 -4.61 -7.59 -6.95
CA GLY A 95 -5.28 -6.41 -6.35
C GLY A 95 -4.51 -5.08 -6.44
N SER A 96 -4.81 -4.14 -5.54
CA SER A 96 -4.18 -2.81 -5.42
C SER A 96 -2.65 -2.85 -5.22
N GLU A 97 -2.11 -3.92 -4.61
CA GLU A 97 -0.67 -4.14 -4.49
C GLU A 97 0.05 -4.32 -5.84
N ASP A 98 -0.62 -4.90 -6.85
CA ASP A 98 -0.06 -5.03 -8.20
C ASP A 98 0.03 -3.68 -8.90
N LEU A 99 -0.95 -2.82 -8.67
CA LEU A 99 -0.92 -1.44 -9.12
C LEU A 99 0.25 -0.68 -8.48
N VAL A 100 0.40 -0.76 -7.16
CA VAL A 100 1.51 -0.11 -6.43
C VAL A 100 2.86 -0.61 -6.95
N ARG A 101 3.05 -1.93 -7.11
CA ARG A 101 4.29 -2.50 -7.64
C ARG A 101 4.57 -2.02 -9.08
N SER A 102 3.55 -1.97 -9.93
CA SER A 102 3.69 -1.46 -11.30
C SER A 102 4.14 0.00 -11.31
N ILE A 103 3.55 0.84 -10.43
CA ILE A 103 3.94 2.25 -10.27
C ILE A 103 5.39 2.37 -9.78
N ILE A 104 5.76 1.64 -8.71
CA ILE A 104 7.14 1.63 -8.19
C ILE A 104 8.12 1.23 -9.29
N GLY A 105 7.85 0.13 -10.01
CA GLY A 105 8.72 -0.35 -11.07
C GLY A 105 8.90 0.67 -12.20
N HIS A 106 7.84 1.41 -12.54
CA HIS A 106 7.94 2.52 -13.49
C HIS A 106 8.80 3.67 -12.95
N CYS A 107 8.58 4.10 -11.70
CA CYS A 107 9.36 5.18 -11.08
C CYS A 107 10.84 4.83 -10.94
N VAL A 108 11.17 3.59 -10.58
CA VAL A 108 12.56 3.11 -10.45
C VAL A 108 13.27 3.13 -11.79
N ARG A 109 12.60 2.73 -12.88
CA ARG A 109 13.17 2.85 -14.24
C ARG A 109 13.34 4.31 -14.67
N LYS A 110 12.42 5.19 -14.27
CA LYS A 110 12.49 6.62 -14.59
C LYS A 110 13.63 7.32 -13.84
N HIS A 111 13.92 6.91 -12.61
CA HIS A 111 14.92 7.50 -11.72
C HIS A 111 16.00 6.49 -11.36
N GLU A 112 16.63 5.93 -12.39
CA GLU A 112 17.69 4.94 -12.21
C GLU A 112 18.85 5.51 -11.40
N GLY A 113 19.29 4.77 -10.37
CA GLY A 113 20.33 5.21 -9.44
C GLY A 113 19.83 6.04 -8.25
N ALA A 114 18.63 6.60 -8.29
CA ALA A 114 18.05 7.32 -7.15
C ALA A 114 16.98 6.50 -6.40
N LEU A 115 16.13 5.76 -7.11
CA LEU A 115 15.09 4.94 -6.48
C LEU A 115 15.43 3.46 -6.56
N PHE A 116 15.29 2.75 -5.45
CA PHE A 116 15.61 1.32 -5.35
C PHE A 116 14.37 0.52 -4.93
N ASP A 117 13.96 -0.46 -5.75
CA ASP A 117 12.82 -1.34 -5.47
C ASP A 117 13.21 -2.47 -4.50
N HIS A 118 12.69 -2.43 -3.27
CA HIS A 118 12.92 -3.40 -2.20
C HIS A 118 14.38 -3.87 -2.07
N PRO A 119 15.38 -2.97 -1.94
CA PRO A 119 16.78 -3.36 -1.84
C PRO A 119 17.01 -4.24 -0.60
N SER A 120 18.00 -5.11 -0.68
CA SER A 120 18.44 -5.90 0.47
C SER A 120 19.13 -5.03 1.52
N ILE A 121 19.22 -5.51 2.76
CA ILE A 121 20.02 -4.86 3.82
C ILE A 121 21.46 -4.62 3.35
N TYR A 122 22.04 -5.56 2.60
CA TYR A 122 23.36 -5.38 2.02
C TYR A 122 23.41 -4.23 1.02
N ALA A 123 22.43 -4.13 0.12
CA ALA A 123 22.35 -3.04 -0.86
C ALA A 123 22.15 -1.68 -0.18
N LEU A 124 21.32 -1.60 0.86
CA LEU A 124 21.16 -0.40 1.69
C LEU A 124 22.50 0.05 2.27
N LYS A 125 23.24 -0.87 2.90
CA LYS A 125 24.55 -0.57 3.52
C LYS A 125 25.60 -0.18 2.49
N LYS A 126 25.69 -0.92 1.39
CA LYS A 126 26.68 -0.70 0.32
C LYS A 126 26.51 0.66 -0.33
N ASN A 127 25.26 1.01 -0.67
CA ASN A 127 24.94 2.26 -1.34
C ASN A 127 24.73 3.43 -0.36
N LYS A 128 24.77 3.18 0.96
CA LYS A 128 24.52 4.18 2.02
C LYS A 128 23.14 4.84 1.89
N ILE A 129 22.14 4.08 1.43
CA ILE A 129 20.76 4.53 1.30
C ILE A 129 20.16 4.69 2.71
N LYS A 130 19.84 5.92 3.10
CA LYS A 130 19.29 6.24 4.43
C LYS A 130 17.81 6.61 4.38
N ASN A 131 17.31 7.00 3.21
CA ASN A 131 15.91 7.35 3.05
C ASN A 131 15.11 6.10 2.70
N ILE A 132 14.14 5.77 3.53
CA ILE A 132 13.30 4.59 3.38
C ILE A 132 11.85 5.05 3.30
N ILE A 133 11.18 4.69 2.21
CA ILE A 133 9.78 4.99 1.97
C ILE A 133 8.99 3.68 2.03
N LEU A 134 8.06 3.62 2.98
CA LEU A 134 7.12 2.52 3.14
C LEU A 134 5.78 2.91 2.52
N ILE A 135 5.27 2.08 1.62
CA ILE A 135 4.02 2.31 0.89
C ILE A 135 3.01 1.24 1.32
N ASP A 136 2.01 1.63 2.09
CA ASP A 136 0.92 0.75 2.59
C ASP A 136 -0.41 1.18 1.97
N ASP A 137 -1.30 0.22 1.68
CA ASP A 137 -2.52 0.45 0.90
C ASP A 137 -3.83 0.41 1.70
N SER A 138 -3.81 0.08 3.00
CA SER A 138 -5.07 -0.28 3.68
C SER A 138 -5.28 0.28 5.10
N ILE A 139 -6.56 0.48 5.42
CA ILE A 139 -7.09 0.89 6.74
C ILE A 139 -6.64 -0.10 7.83
N GLY A 140 -6.00 0.41 8.90
CA GLY A 140 -5.34 -0.41 9.95
C GLY A 140 -3.82 -0.55 9.75
N SER A 141 -3.16 0.48 9.20
CA SER A 141 -1.76 0.48 8.78
C SER A 141 -0.73 0.54 9.91
N GLY A 142 -1.11 1.03 11.10
CA GLY A 142 -0.20 1.19 12.24
C GLY A 142 0.47 -0.12 12.66
N ASP A 143 -0.34 -1.12 13.02
CA ASP A 143 0.15 -2.45 13.42
C ASP A 143 0.92 -3.16 12.31
N ARG A 144 0.56 -2.91 11.05
CA ARG A 144 1.19 -3.57 9.90
C ARG A 144 2.55 -3.01 9.57
N VAL A 145 2.71 -1.69 9.58
CA VAL A 145 4.02 -1.05 9.44
C VAL A 145 4.91 -1.45 10.61
N ALA A 146 4.37 -1.45 11.84
CA ALA A 146 5.09 -1.90 13.02
C ALA A 146 5.54 -3.36 12.88
N THR A 147 4.65 -4.27 12.47
CA THR A 147 5.00 -5.68 12.22
C THR A 147 6.04 -5.82 11.11
N TYR A 148 5.92 -5.05 10.03
CA TYR A 148 6.86 -5.10 8.92
C TYR A 148 8.27 -4.63 9.31
N ILE A 149 8.36 -3.58 10.12
CA ILE A 149 9.63 -3.06 10.65
C ILE A 149 10.20 -4.00 11.73
N CYS A 150 9.36 -4.45 12.67
CA CYS A 150 9.76 -5.31 13.79
C CYS A 150 10.05 -6.75 13.39
N ALA A 151 9.61 -7.19 12.21
CA ALA A 151 10.02 -8.44 11.57
C ALA A 151 11.48 -8.37 11.05
N SER A 152 12.34 -7.65 11.75
CA SER A 152 13.79 -7.57 11.55
C SER A 152 14.43 -8.90 11.97
N PRO A 153 15.57 -9.31 11.38
CA PRO A 153 16.20 -10.56 11.73
C PRO A 153 16.60 -10.54 13.22
N HIS A 154 16.13 -11.53 13.98
CA HIS A 154 16.65 -11.76 15.32
C HIS A 154 18.18 -12.00 15.21
N PRO A 155 19.00 -11.27 15.96
CA PRO A 155 20.35 -11.74 16.23
C PRO A 155 20.20 -12.99 17.08
N LEU A 156 20.90 -14.07 16.70
CA LEU A 156 20.93 -15.39 17.34
C LEU A 156 19.87 -16.37 16.84
N ASP A 157 20.18 -17.04 15.73
CA ASP A 157 19.93 -18.47 15.57
C ASP A 157 21.19 -19.04 14.90
N HIS A 158 22.18 -19.33 15.75
CA HIS A 158 23.33 -20.19 15.44
C HIS A 158 22.91 -21.65 15.52
#